data_AF-A0A1R1X8E1-F1
#
_entry.id   AF-A0A1R1X8E1-F1
#
_cell.length_a   1.000
_cell.length_b   1.000
_cell.length_c   1.000
_cell.angle_alpha   90.00
_cell.angle_beta   90.00
_cell.angle_gamma   90.00
#
_symmetry.space_group_name_H-M   'P 1'
#
loop_
_entity.id
_entity.type
_entity.pdbx_description
1 polymer ?
#
loop_
_entity_poly.entity_id
_entity_poly.type
_entity_poly.pdbx_seq_one_letter_code
_entity_poly.pdbx_strand_id
1 'polypeptide(L)'
;MSNQSVSGIDFEIRSISSEESLLLFTKAILWQLKRKTNFDFAQAYLNVLLNIHGDIILESIRPSNDDYSMDIDDGEKNTNESIKDVLAEIKKINGTEWEKVDGLARYTMCLVDHFII
;
A
#
# COMPACT_ATOMS: atom_id res chain seq x y z
N MET A 1 -4.73 -8.53 -13.22
CA MET A 1 -3.57 -9.33 -12.74
C MET A 1 -4.08 -10.67 -12.22
N SER A 2 -4.41 -11.64 -13.09
CA SER A 2 -5.01 -12.91 -12.65
C SER A 2 -4.49 -14.17 -13.35
N ASN A 3 -3.44 -14.08 -14.19
CA ASN A 3 -2.94 -15.22 -14.97
C ASN A 3 -1.48 -15.63 -14.63
N GLN A 4 -0.88 -15.08 -13.57
CA GLN A 4 0.48 -15.42 -13.17
C GLN A 4 0.47 -16.37 -11.96
N SER A 5 1.46 -17.25 -11.90
CA SER A 5 1.70 -18.08 -10.71
C SER A 5 2.23 -17.22 -9.55
N VAL A 6 2.05 -17.69 -8.32
CA VAL A 6 2.56 -17.02 -7.11
C VAL A 6 4.07 -16.77 -7.21
N SER A 7 4.84 -17.74 -7.73
CA SER A 7 6.28 -17.59 -7.96
C SER A 7 6.62 -16.55 -9.03
N GLY A 8 5.80 -16.44 -10.09
CA GLY A 8 5.98 -15.44 -11.13
C GLY A 8 5.77 -14.02 -10.60
N ILE A 9 4.74 -13.85 -9.77
CA ILE A 9 4.47 -12.61 -9.05
C ILE A 9 5.64 -12.21 -8.14
N ASP A 10 6.15 -13.14 -7.33
CA ASP A 10 7.29 -12.89 -6.43
C ASP A 10 8.55 -12.47 -7.23
N PHE A 11 8.84 -13.16 -8.33
CA PHE A 11 9.94 -12.83 -9.21
C PHE A 11 9.79 -11.41 -9.81
N GLU A 12 8.60 -11.07 -10.30
CA GLU A 12 8.35 -9.76 -10.89
C GLU A 12 8.54 -8.63 -9.88
N ILE A 13 8.02 -8.78 -8.66
CA ILE A 13 8.19 -7.76 -7.61
C ILE A 13 9.68 -7.60 -7.26
N ARG A 14 10.44 -8.70 -7.13
CA ARG A 14 11.89 -8.63 -6.88
C ARG A 14 12.68 -7.99 -8.01
N SER A 15 12.18 -8.08 -9.25
CA SER A 15 12.85 -7.54 -10.43
C SER A 15 12.67 -6.03 -10.62
N ILE A 16 11.83 -5.37 -9.80
CA ILE A 16 11.66 -3.91 -9.84
C ILE A 16 12.98 -3.25 -9.42
N SER A 17 13.62 -2.52 -10.33
CA SER A 17 14.95 -1.95 -10.12
C SER A 17 14.99 -0.42 -10.09
N SER A 18 13.90 0.26 -10.45
CA SER A 18 13.84 1.73 -10.49
C SER A 18 12.80 2.28 -9.54
N GLU A 19 13.12 3.42 -8.93
CA GLU A 19 12.20 4.15 -8.04
C GLU A 19 10.89 4.52 -8.75
N GLU A 20 10.97 4.90 -10.03
CA GLU A 20 9.79 5.23 -10.84
C GLU A 20 8.87 4.01 -11.03
N SER A 21 9.42 2.83 -11.31
CA SER A 21 8.63 1.61 -11.42
C SER A 21 8.04 1.17 -10.09
N LEU A 22 8.78 1.35 -9.00
CA LEU A 22 8.30 1.11 -7.64
C LEU A 22 7.14 2.04 -7.28
N LEU A 23 7.24 3.32 -7.62
CA LEU A 23 6.18 4.31 -7.47
C LEU A 23 4.94 3.92 -8.27
N LEU A 24 5.10 3.59 -9.56
CA LEU A 24 4.00 3.17 -10.42
C LEU A 24 3.29 1.92 -9.89
N PHE A 25 4.05 0.94 -9.41
CA PHE A 25 3.49 -0.26 -8.83
C PHE A 25 2.74 0.03 -7.51
N THR A 26 3.28 0.91 -6.68
CA THR A 26 2.61 1.36 -5.44
C THR A 26 1.30 2.10 -5.76
N LYS A 27 1.28 2.94 -6.82
CA LYS A 27 0.06 3.58 -7.33
C LYS A 27 -0.96 2.56 -7.87
N ALA A 28 -0.50 1.50 -8.53
CA ALA A 28 -1.39 0.44 -9.00
C ALA A 28 -2.08 -0.30 -7.85
N ILE A 29 -1.36 -0.58 -6.75
CA ILE A 29 -1.94 -1.12 -5.51
C ILE A 29 -2.98 -0.16 -4.95
N LEU A 30 -2.64 1.13 -4.80
CA LEU A 30 -3.55 2.15 -4.30
C LEU A 30 -4.83 2.24 -5.16
N TRP A 31 -4.69 2.22 -6.47
CA TRP A 31 -5.82 2.22 -7.40
C TRP A 31 -6.73 1.00 -7.19
N GLN A 32 -6.15 -0.17 -6.98
CA GLN A 32 -6.92 -1.40 -6.71
C GLN A 32 -7.66 -1.33 -5.37
N LEU A 33 -7.02 -0.80 -4.32
CA LEU A 33 -7.65 -0.56 -3.02
C LEU A 33 -8.83 0.43 -3.13
N LYS A 34 -8.66 1.53 -3.88
CA LYS A 34 -9.74 2.50 -4.15
C LYS A 34 -10.94 1.86 -4.86
N ARG A 35 -10.70 0.88 -5.73
CA ARG A 35 -11.76 0.14 -6.43
C ARG A 35 -12.47 -0.90 -5.57
N LYS A 36 -11.98 -1.18 -4.35
CA LYS A 36 -12.53 -2.18 -3.43
C LYS A 36 -12.66 -3.58 -4.05
N THR A 37 -11.78 -3.92 -4.99
CA THR A 37 -11.75 -5.22 -5.64
C THR A 37 -10.47 -5.96 -5.27
N ASN A 38 -10.58 -7.27 -5.03
CA ASN A 38 -9.42 -8.13 -4.74
C ASN A 38 -8.53 -7.54 -3.63
N PHE A 39 -9.15 -7.15 -2.50
CA PHE A 39 -8.47 -6.48 -1.39
C PHE A 39 -7.34 -7.35 -0.83
N ASP A 40 -7.60 -8.63 -0.59
CA ASP A 40 -6.59 -9.57 -0.07
C ASP A 40 -5.38 -9.68 -1.00
N PHE A 41 -5.60 -9.70 -2.32
CA PHE A 41 -4.52 -9.67 -3.28
C PHE A 41 -3.72 -8.36 -3.17
N ALA A 42 -4.39 -7.21 -3.17
CA ALA A 42 -3.72 -5.92 -3.06
C ALA A 42 -2.88 -5.82 -1.77
N GLN A 43 -3.38 -6.33 -0.64
CA GLN A 43 -2.62 -6.41 0.62
C GLN A 43 -1.43 -7.37 0.51
N ALA A 44 -1.60 -8.53 -0.13
CA ALA A 44 -0.51 -9.49 -0.34
C ALA A 44 0.61 -8.89 -1.20
N TYR A 45 0.28 -8.22 -2.31
CA TYR A 45 1.24 -7.50 -3.15
C TYR A 45 1.95 -6.39 -2.39
N LEU A 46 1.21 -5.60 -1.60
CA LEU A 46 1.78 -4.54 -0.78
C LEU A 46 2.77 -5.11 0.25
N ASN A 47 2.40 -6.20 0.93
CA ASN A 47 3.28 -6.84 1.90
C ASN A 47 4.57 -7.35 1.25
N VAL A 48 4.48 -8.01 0.09
CA VAL A 48 5.66 -8.50 -0.64
C VAL A 48 6.55 -7.35 -1.08
N LEU A 49 5.97 -6.28 -1.63
CA LEU A 49 6.69 -5.07 -2.01
C LEU A 49 7.44 -4.43 -0.83
N LEU A 50 6.77 -4.26 0.32
CA LEU A 50 7.36 -3.63 1.50
C LEU A 50 8.47 -4.50 2.11
N ASN A 51 8.34 -5.83 2.02
CA ASN A 51 9.37 -6.75 2.52
C ASN A 51 10.62 -6.78 1.62
N ILE A 52 10.46 -6.60 0.30
CA ILE A 52 11.58 -6.65 -0.66
C ILE A 52 12.26 -5.29 -0.80
N HIS A 53 11.47 -4.22 -0.96
CA HIS A 53 11.95 -2.87 -1.29
C HIS A 53 11.86 -1.90 -0.12
N GLY A 54 11.60 -2.39 1.09
CA GLY A 54 11.39 -1.55 2.28
C GLY A 54 12.60 -0.68 2.62
N ASP A 55 13.80 -1.16 2.37
CA ASP A 55 15.05 -0.41 2.55
C ASP A 55 15.15 0.78 1.58
N ILE A 56 14.87 0.56 0.29
CA ILE A 56 14.84 1.60 -0.75
C ILE A 56 13.77 2.64 -0.44
N ILE A 57 12.58 2.19 -0.02
CA ILE A 57 11.47 3.06 0.38
C ILE A 57 11.83 3.90 1.61
N LEU A 58 12.51 3.32 2.60
CA LEU A 58 12.95 4.06 3.78
C LEU A 58 14.01 5.11 3.42
N GLU A 59 14.93 4.79 2.51
CA GLU A 59 15.94 5.73 2.04
C GLU A 59 15.31 6.90 1.26
N SER A 60 14.29 6.65 0.43
CA SER A 60 13.59 7.72 -0.30
C SER A 60 12.70 8.60 0.58
N ILE A 61 12.33 8.13 1.78
CA ILE A 61 11.53 8.88 2.76
C ILE A 61 12.40 9.64 3.77
N ARG A 62 13.67 9.27 3.93
CA ARG A 62 14.57 9.94 4.87
C ARG A 62 14.74 11.40 4.46
N PRO A 63 14.47 12.36 5.37
CA PRO A 63 14.80 13.75 5.09
C PRO A 63 16.32 13.83 4.96
N SER A 64 16.79 14.23 3.79
CA SER A 64 18.17 14.73 3.66
C SER A 64 18.34 15.82 4.71
N ASN A 65 19.39 15.77 5.53
CA ASN A 65 19.65 16.73 6.62
C ASN A 65 19.84 18.19 6.16
N ASP A 66 19.61 18.48 4.88
CA ASP A 66 19.78 19.78 4.23
C ASP A 66 18.45 20.49 3.91
N ASP A 67 17.29 19.95 4.32
CA ASP A 67 15.98 20.54 4.00
C ASP A 67 15.37 21.33 5.17
N TYR A 68 15.90 22.52 5.42
CA TYR A 68 15.15 23.61 6.07
C TYR A 68 14.31 24.31 5.00
N SER A 69 13.19 23.71 4.57
CA SER A 69 12.18 24.41 3.78
C SER A 69 10.95 24.71 4.63
N MET A 70 10.70 26.02 4.76
CA MET A 70 9.59 26.65 5.44
C MET A 70 8.34 26.51 4.55
N ASP A 71 7.22 26.06 5.13
CA ASP A 71 5.93 25.93 4.44
C ASP A 71 5.50 27.24 3.77
N ILE A 72 5.37 27.25 2.45
CA ILE A 72 4.53 28.21 1.71
C ILE A 72 3.65 27.44 0.74
N ASP A 73 2.36 27.42 1.08
CA ASP A 73 1.22 27.06 0.24
C ASP A 73 1.02 28.14 -0.83
N ASP A 74 1.24 27.81 -2.11
CA ASP A 74 0.42 28.32 -3.22
C ASP A 74 0.69 27.56 -4.54
N GLY A 75 -0.39 27.23 -5.27
CA GLY A 75 -0.40 27.14 -6.73
C GLY A 75 0.25 25.95 -7.46
N GLU A 76 -0.59 25.19 -8.18
CA GLU A 76 -0.26 24.20 -9.23
C GLU A 76 0.44 22.89 -8.83
N LYS A 77 -0.38 21.88 -8.50
CA LYS A 77 0.04 20.47 -8.35
C LYS A 77 0.43 19.84 -9.70
N ASN A 78 1.58 20.23 -10.23
CA ASN A 78 2.41 19.38 -11.10
C ASN A 78 3.52 18.75 -10.25
N THR A 79 3.15 18.22 -9.09
CA THR A 79 4.08 17.55 -8.18
C THR A 79 4.25 16.12 -8.64
N ASN A 80 5.48 15.73 -8.98
CA ASN A 80 5.87 14.33 -9.06
C ASN A 80 5.46 13.68 -7.72
N GLU A 81 4.33 12.96 -7.70
CA GLU A 81 3.82 12.32 -6.47
C GLU A 81 4.92 11.44 -5.88
N SER A 82 5.31 11.69 -4.63
CA SER A 82 6.32 10.89 -3.96
C SER A 82 5.73 9.55 -3.52
N ILE A 83 6.56 8.51 -3.42
CA ILE A 83 6.17 7.21 -2.84
C ILE A 83 5.58 7.41 -1.44
N LYS A 84 6.10 8.39 -0.68
CA LYS A 84 5.60 8.76 0.65
C LYS A 84 4.12 9.14 0.64
N ASP A 85 3.69 9.94 -0.33
CA ASP A 85 2.32 10.43 -0.44
C ASP A 85 1.36 9.28 -0.76
N VAL A 86 1.78 8.40 -1.68
CA VAL A 86 1.01 7.21 -2.06
C VAL A 86 0.86 6.26 -0.88
N LEU A 87 1.93 6.00 -0.13
CA LEU A 87 1.88 5.15 1.07
C LEU A 87 1.02 5.77 2.18
N ALA A 88 1.04 7.09 2.35
CA ALA A 88 0.17 7.77 3.30
C ALA A 88 -1.32 7.59 2.93
N GLU A 89 -1.64 7.66 1.64
CA GLU A 89 -3.00 7.41 1.17
C GLU A 89 -3.43 5.94 1.35
N ILE A 90 -2.54 4.98 1.02
CA ILE A 90 -2.76 3.55 1.28
C ILE A 90 -3.06 3.31 2.75
N LYS A 91 -2.28 3.90 3.66
CA LYS A 91 -2.48 3.77 5.12
C LYS A 91 -3.88 4.24 5.54
N LYS A 92 -4.33 5.38 5.01
CA LYS A 92 -5.66 5.94 5.32
C LYS A 92 -6.80 5.01 4.87
N ILE A 93 -6.68 4.45 3.66
CA ILE A 93 -7.68 3.51 3.13
C ILE A 93 -7.67 2.21 3.94
N ASN A 94 -6.50 1.67 4.22
CA ASN A 94 -6.36 0.46 5.02
C ASN A 94 -6.97 0.61 6.42
N GLY A 95 -6.73 1.72 7.12
CA GLY A 95 -7.37 1.95 8.42
C GLY A 95 -8.89 1.88 8.33
N THR A 96 -9.47 2.56 7.34
CA THR A 96 -10.94 2.66 7.21
C THR A 96 -11.60 1.34 6.79
N GLU A 97 -11.02 0.62 5.83
CA GLU A 97 -11.65 -0.58 5.27
C GLU A 97 -11.31 -1.81 6.10
N TRP A 98 -10.12 -1.89 6.69
CA TRP A 98 -9.69 -3.04 7.47
C TRP A 98 -10.33 -3.09 8.85
N GLU A 99 -10.56 -1.94 9.49
CA GLU A 99 -11.35 -1.88 10.73
C GLU A 99 -12.79 -2.38 10.52
N LYS A 100 -13.40 -2.09 9.37
CA LYS A 100 -14.75 -2.59 9.05
C LYS A 100 -14.76 -4.11 8.87
N VAL A 101 -13.81 -4.65 8.09
CA VAL A 101 -13.74 -6.09 7.83
C VAL A 101 -13.43 -6.86 9.12
N ASP A 102 -12.44 -6.42 9.89
CA ASP A 102 -12.07 -7.02 11.17
C ASP A 102 -13.24 -6.98 12.17
N GLY A 103 -13.93 -5.83 12.26
CA GLY A 103 -15.10 -5.68 13.12
C GLY A 103 -16.23 -6.64 12.76
N LEU A 104 -16.57 -6.76 11.46
CA LEU A 104 -17.59 -7.71 11.01
C LEU A 104 -17.17 -9.16 11.27
N ALA A 105 -15.93 -9.52 10.95
CA ALA A 105 -15.43 -10.89 11.12
C ALA A 105 -15.43 -11.31 12.60
N ARG A 106 -14.98 -10.44 13.50
CA ARG A 106 -15.03 -10.70 14.95
C ARG A 106 -16.45 -10.84 15.46
N TYR A 107 -17.34 -9.95 15.02
CA TYR A 107 -18.73 -9.97 15.45
C TYR A 107 -19.42 -11.27 15.02
N THR A 108 -19.27 -11.67 13.75
CA THR A 108 -19.87 -12.91 13.25
C THR A 108 -19.26 -14.13 13.93
N MET A 109 -17.94 -14.16 14.13
CA MET A 109 -17.27 -15.25 14.84
C MET A 109 -17.78 -15.38 16.30
N CYS A 110 -17.93 -14.26 17.00
CA CYS A 110 -18.48 -14.24 18.36
C CYS A 110 -19.93 -14.78 18.42
N LEU A 111 -20.79 -14.39 17.47
CA LEU A 111 -22.15 -14.92 17.41
C LEU A 111 -22.18 -16.42 17.10
N VAL A 112 -21.35 -16.86 16.17
CA VAL A 112 -21.23 -18.28 15.82
C VAL A 112 -20.80 -19.08 17.05
N ASP A 113 -19.77 -18.64 17.76
CA ASP A 113 -19.32 -19.29 18.99
C ASP A 113 -20.40 -19.28 20.08
N HIS A 114 -21.21 -18.23 20.17
CA HIS A 114 -22.31 -18.15 21.13
C HIS A 114 -23.46 -19.14 20.83
N PHE A 115 -23.79 -19.37 19.56
CA PHE A 115 -24.94 -20.17 19.15
C PHE A 115 -24.60 -21.64 18.80
N ILE A 116 -23.33 -21.97 18.57
CA ILE A 116 -22.87 -23.35 18.25
C ILE A 116 -22.43 -24.13 19.50
N ILE A 117 -22.23 -23.47 20.65
CA ILE A 117 -22.07 -24.12 21.97
C ILE A 117 -23.44 -24.46 22.56
#